data_AF-A0A4V2G7U1-F1
#
_entry.id   AF-A0A4V2G7U1-F1
#
_cell.length_a   1.000
_cell.length_b   1.000
_cell.length_c   1.000
_cell.angle_alpha   90.00
_cell.angle_beta   90.00
_cell.angle_gamma   90.00
#
_symmetry.space_group_name_H-M   'P 1'
#
loop_
_entity.id
_entity.type
_entity.pdbx_description
1 polymer ?
#
loop_
_entity_poly.entity_id
_entity_poly.type
_entity_poly.pdbx_seq_one_letter_code
_entity_poly.pdbx_strand_id
1 'polypeptide(L)'
;MVAAKIHVNGRDIPLGDIPAHTTALEWLRGIGLTGCKEGCGEGECGACSVLVARAGVDTPTEWVAVNACLLPAAGLDGQEVVTVEGLGDPDHLHPVQHEMAVRGGSQCGYCTPGFVCSMAAEFYRPGREADRPDADHGPNGFDLHALSGNLCRCTGYRPIRDAAYALGAAPGGDPLARRRDEPAPPPRPTRLRHGDGAFVRPAALADALTLLREHPEATVVAGATDWGVEVNLRGARAVLAVAIDRLPELRGFTVGPDHIEAGAALTLTEFERRLAGRVPLLDQLFPVFASRLIRNSATVGGNLGTGSPIGDCAPVLLALDATVLLTSADGEREVPLADYFTGYRRSVRRPGELIRAVRIPLPPAGLAAFHKISKRRFDDISSVAAAFALDVVDGTVVRARIGLGGVAATPIRARATEAALEGEPWSAATADAAARVLRGEGTPLDDHRASAAYRAAMLEQGLRKLWADRPPEATA
;
A
#
# COMPACT_ATOMS: atom_id res chain seq x y z
N MET A 1 -21.58 12.26 24.41
CA MET A 1 -20.70 12.01 23.26
C MET A 1 -21.38 12.56 22.02
N VAL A 2 -20.66 13.29 21.15
CA VAL A 2 -21.20 13.73 19.86
C VAL A 2 -21.43 12.49 19.01
N ALA A 3 -22.58 12.38 18.35
CA ALA A 3 -22.87 11.26 17.46
C ALA A 3 -21.84 11.21 16.32
N ALA A 4 -21.28 10.03 16.04
CA ALA A 4 -20.31 9.81 14.98
C ALA A 4 -20.95 10.11 13.61
N LYS A 5 -20.20 10.77 12.73
CA LYS A 5 -20.70 11.27 11.44
C LYS A 5 -19.60 11.35 10.39
N ILE A 6 -19.96 11.23 9.12
CA ILE A 6 -19.05 11.42 7.99
C ILE A 6 -19.54 12.63 7.18
N HIS A 7 -18.61 13.49 6.74
CA HIS A 7 -18.92 14.57 5.82
C HIS A 7 -18.88 14.02 4.38
N VAL A 8 -20.03 13.83 3.74
CA VAL A 8 -20.16 13.21 2.42
C VAL A 8 -20.75 14.21 1.43
N ASN A 9 -20.04 14.47 0.33
CA ASN A 9 -20.50 15.35 -0.75
C ASN A 9 -21.01 16.72 -0.24
N GLY A 10 -20.30 17.34 0.71
CA GLY A 10 -20.66 18.64 1.28
C GLY A 10 -21.66 18.59 2.44
N ARG A 11 -22.09 17.41 2.91
CA ARG A 11 -23.11 17.26 3.96
C ARG A 11 -22.65 16.34 5.08
N ASP A 12 -22.95 16.74 6.31
CA ASP A 12 -22.73 15.88 7.48
C ASP A 12 -23.82 14.83 7.61
N ILE A 13 -23.44 13.55 7.57
CA ILE A 13 -24.38 12.42 7.66
C ILE A 13 -24.02 11.58 8.90
N PRO A 14 -24.95 11.39 9.86
CA PRO A 14 -24.73 10.52 11.00
C PRO A 14 -24.44 9.08 10.57
N LEU A 15 -23.52 8.39 11.25
CA LEU A 15 -23.26 6.98 10.99
C LEU A 15 -24.47 6.10 11.32
N GLY A 16 -25.23 6.47 12.36
CA GLY A 16 -26.35 5.67 12.87
C GLY A 16 -25.88 4.53 13.78
N ASP A 17 -26.82 3.61 14.07
CA ASP A 17 -26.52 2.37 14.79
C ASP A 17 -26.12 1.30 13.78
N ILE A 18 -24.82 1.11 13.59
CA ILE A 18 -24.25 0.17 12.62
C ILE A 18 -23.29 -0.82 13.30
N PRO A 19 -23.23 -2.07 12.84
CA PRO A 19 -22.18 -2.99 13.22
C PRO A 19 -20.76 -2.45 12.97
N ALA A 20 -19.81 -2.84 13.82
CA ALA A 20 -18.40 -2.42 13.72
C ALA A 20 -17.73 -2.80 12.39
N HIS A 21 -18.24 -3.82 11.71
CA HIS A 21 -17.72 -4.35 10.46
C HIS A 21 -18.40 -3.76 9.21
N THR A 22 -19.42 -2.91 9.37
CA THR A 22 -20.10 -2.28 8.23
C THR A 22 -19.09 -1.47 7.44
N THR A 23 -18.95 -1.83 6.16
CA THR A 23 -17.98 -1.18 5.27
C THR A 23 -18.46 0.21 4.87
N ALA A 24 -17.53 1.09 4.48
CA ALA A 24 -17.88 2.40 3.96
C ALA A 24 -18.75 2.29 2.70
N LEU A 25 -18.50 1.28 1.85
CA LEU A 25 -19.32 0.98 0.68
C LEU A 25 -20.76 0.63 1.07
N GLU A 26 -20.94 -0.31 2.00
CA GLU A 26 -22.26 -0.74 2.46
C GLU A 26 -23.03 0.44 3.06
N TRP A 27 -22.37 1.24 3.90
CA TRP A 27 -22.97 2.42 4.52
C TRP A 27 -23.37 3.49 3.50
N LEU A 28 -22.47 3.86 2.56
CA LEU A 28 -22.75 4.84 1.50
C LEU A 28 -23.95 4.43 0.65
N ARG A 29 -24.02 3.15 0.28
CA ARG A 29 -25.15 2.62 -0.50
C ARG A 29 -26.44 2.58 0.32
N GLY A 30 -26.34 2.26 1.62
CA GLY A 30 -27.46 2.25 2.55
C GLY A 30 -28.13 3.61 2.74
N ILE A 31 -27.38 4.71 2.58
CA ILE A 31 -27.92 6.09 2.60
C ILE A 31 -28.33 6.60 1.22
N GLY A 32 -28.35 5.74 0.19
CA GLY A 32 -28.83 6.06 -1.15
C GLY A 32 -27.77 6.53 -2.15
N LEU A 33 -26.49 6.65 -1.75
CA LEU A 33 -25.38 6.98 -2.66
C LEU A 33 -24.89 5.70 -3.37
N THR A 34 -25.65 5.30 -4.38
CA THR A 34 -25.48 4.00 -5.07
C THR A 34 -24.50 4.02 -6.23
N GLY A 35 -23.92 5.17 -6.57
CA GLY A 35 -22.92 5.35 -7.63
C GLY A 35 -21.65 4.54 -7.36
N CYS A 36 -21.22 4.47 -6.09
CA CYS A 36 -20.18 3.56 -5.65
C CYS A 36 -20.66 2.09 -5.74
N LYS A 37 -19.90 1.23 -6.43
CA LYS A 37 -20.34 -0.14 -6.77
C LYS A 37 -19.57 -1.21 -6.01
N GLU A 38 -20.27 -2.28 -5.67
CA GLU A 38 -19.64 -3.52 -5.21
C GLU A 38 -19.26 -4.39 -6.42
N GLY A 39 -17.98 -4.75 -6.54
CA GLY A 39 -17.48 -5.56 -7.65
C GLY A 39 -16.85 -6.87 -7.19
N CYS A 40 -15.83 -6.80 -6.33
CA CYS A 40 -15.09 -7.96 -5.82
C CYS A 40 -15.13 -8.13 -4.30
N GLY A 41 -15.29 -7.04 -3.53
CA GLY A 41 -15.24 -7.08 -2.06
C GLY A 41 -13.85 -7.24 -1.45
N GLU A 42 -12.79 -7.28 -2.27
CA GLU A 42 -11.41 -7.51 -1.81
C GLU A 42 -10.40 -6.44 -2.27
N GLY A 43 -10.89 -5.38 -2.91
CA GLY A 43 -10.09 -4.20 -3.29
C GLY A 43 -9.33 -4.28 -4.62
N GLU A 44 -9.51 -5.34 -5.41
CA GLU A 44 -8.85 -5.52 -6.72
C GLU A 44 -9.52 -4.73 -7.87
N CYS A 45 -10.85 -4.59 -7.85
CA CYS A 45 -11.57 -4.07 -9.03
C CYS A 45 -11.69 -2.54 -9.09
N GLY A 46 -11.55 -1.84 -7.96
CA GLY A 46 -11.71 -0.38 -7.84
C GLY A 46 -13.10 0.18 -8.16
N ALA A 47 -14.11 -0.66 -8.40
CA ALA A 47 -15.48 -0.17 -8.69
C ALA A 47 -16.11 0.59 -7.50
N CYS A 48 -15.57 0.36 -6.31
CA CYS A 48 -15.95 1.01 -5.06
C CYS A 48 -15.10 2.24 -4.71
N SER A 49 -14.31 2.78 -5.63
CA SER A 49 -13.44 3.92 -5.31
C SER A 49 -14.25 5.14 -4.89
N VAL A 50 -13.78 5.81 -3.84
CA VAL A 50 -14.24 7.13 -3.39
C VAL A 50 -13.04 7.99 -3.07
N LEU A 51 -13.20 9.31 -3.07
CA LEU A 51 -12.18 10.25 -2.62
C LEU A 51 -12.32 10.48 -1.11
N VAL A 52 -11.20 10.60 -0.41
CA VAL A 52 -11.17 11.05 0.98
C VAL A 52 -10.17 12.19 1.10
N ALA A 53 -10.57 13.30 1.73
CA ALA A 53 -9.67 14.40 2.05
C ALA A 53 -8.70 13.94 3.15
N ARG A 54 -7.41 13.82 2.81
CA ARG A 54 -6.35 13.44 3.76
C ARG A 54 -5.33 14.56 3.85
N ALA A 55 -4.65 14.66 4.99
CA ALA A 55 -3.49 15.53 5.09
C ALA A 55 -2.47 15.12 4.03
N GLY A 56 -2.06 16.07 3.19
CA GLY A 56 -1.10 15.81 2.13
C GLY A 56 0.33 15.64 2.66
N VAL A 57 1.22 15.15 1.80
CA VAL A 57 2.67 15.20 2.09
C VAL A 57 3.20 16.60 1.81
N ASP A 58 2.73 17.21 0.72
CA ASP A 58 3.22 18.51 0.22
C ASP A 58 2.17 19.63 0.36
N THR A 59 0.90 19.29 0.52
CA THR A 59 -0.22 20.25 0.65
C THR A 59 -1.04 20.01 1.92
N PRO A 60 -1.78 21.02 2.42
CA PRO A 60 -2.65 20.85 3.59
C PRO A 60 -3.67 19.71 3.44
N THR A 61 -4.22 19.56 2.23
CA THR A 61 -5.10 18.44 1.87
C THR A 61 -4.75 17.87 0.50
N GLU A 62 -4.87 16.55 0.38
CA GLU A 62 -4.91 15.82 -0.88
C GLU A 62 -6.17 14.97 -0.97
N TRP A 63 -6.73 14.90 -2.18
CA TRP A 63 -7.82 13.98 -2.50
C TRP A 63 -7.26 12.60 -2.77
N VAL A 64 -7.43 11.69 -1.81
CA VAL A 64 -6.88 10.34 -1.89
C VAL A 64 -8.00 9.36 -2.27
N ALA A 65 -7.86 8.70 -3.41
CA ALA A 65 -8.77 7.63 -3.82
C ALA A 65 -8.52 6.36 -3.00
N VAL A 66 -9.57 5.76 -2.45
CA VAL A 66 -9.51 4.54 -1.63
C VAL A 66 -10.63 3.57 -1.98
N ASN A 67 -10.44 2.28 -1.67
CA ASN A 67 -11.47 1.25 -1.82
C ASN A 67 -12.47 1.30 -0.66
N ALA A 68 -13.69 1.78 -0.90
CA ALA A 68 -14.72 1.87 0.14
C ALA A 68 -15.17 0.49 0.67
N CYS A 69 -14.99 -0.59 -0.10
CA CYS A 69 -15.38 -1.93 0.32
C CYS A 69 -14.52 -2.51 1.46
N LEU A 70 -13.30 -2.01 1.67
CA LEU A 70 -12.38 -2.56 2.68
C LEU A 70 -12.39 -1.78 3.99
N LEU A 71 -12.73 -0.50 3.93
CA LEU A 71 -12.68 0.38 5.09
C LEU A 71 -13.95 0.24 5.92
N PRO A 72 -13.87 0.04 7.26
CA PRO A 72 -15.04 0.19 8.12
C PRO A 72 -15.54 1.63 8.08
N ALA A 73 -16.85 1.84 7.96
CA ALA A 73 -17.47 3.18 7.93
C ALA A 73 -17.12 3.98 9.20
N ALA A 74 -17.04 3.30 10.35
CA ALA A 74 -16.60 3.87 11.62
C ALA A 74 -15.19 4.51 11.56
N GLY A 75 -14.31 3.98 10.71
CA GLY A 75 -12.97 4.54 10.48
C GLY A 75 -12.98 5.90 9.78
N LEU A 76 -14.10 6.29 9.17
CA LEU A 76 -14.27 7.58 8.50
C LEU A 76 -14.99 8.63 9.35
N ASP A 77 -15.27 8.36 10.63
CA ASP A 77 -15.88 9.36 11.52
C ASP A 77 -15.05 10.65 11.59
N GLY A 78 -15.71 11.78 11.36
CA GLY A 78 -15.13 13.11 11.26
C GLY A 78 -14.43 13.43 9.94
N GLN A 79 -14.39 12.50 8.98
CA GLN A 79 -13.65 12.66 7.72
C GLN A 79 -14.55 13.11 6.58
N GLU A 80 -13.91 13.65 5.54
CA GLU A 80 -14.57 14.18 4.36
C GLU A 80 -14.38 13.24 3.16
N VAL A 81 -15.51 12.83 2.58
CA VAL A 81 -15.63 11.84 1.51
C VAL A 81 -16.36 12.47 0.33
N VAL A 82 -15.83 12.26 -0.87
CA VAL A 82 -16.51 12.62 -2.12
C VAL A 82 -16.71 11.34 -2.95
N THR A 83 -17.98 11.03 -3.24
CA THR A 83 -18.38 9.94 -4.13
C THR A 83 -18.52 10.45 -5.56
N VAL A 84 -18.82 9.57 -6.53
CA VAL A 84 -19.03 9.98 -7.93
C VAL A 84 -20.16 11.01 -8.05
N GLU A 85 -21.20 10.91 -7.23
CA GLU A 85 -22.33 11.84 -7.18
C GLU A 85 -21.93 13.22 -6.63
N GLY A 86 -20.86 13.29 -5.84
CA GLY A 86 -20.32 14.56 -5.33
C GLY A 86 -19.43 15.29 -6.33
N LEU A 87 -19.00 14.63 -7.41
CA LEU A 87 -18.18 15.25 -8.46
C LEU A 87 -19.04 16.01 -9.47
N GLY A 88 -20.26 15.53 -9.74
CA GLY A 88 -21.16 16.15 -10.70
C GLY A 88 -22.36 15.27 -11.03
N ASP A 89 -23.29 15.84 -11.79
CA ASP A 89 -24.55 15.22 -12.22
C ASP A 89 -24.69 15.26 -13.76
N PRO A 90 -25.70 14.62 -14.36
CA PRO A 90 -25.86 14.59 -15.82
C PRO A 90 -25.96 15.97 -16.50
N ASP A 91 -26.40 17.01 -15.78
CA ASP A 91 -26.52 18.36 -16.30
C ASP A 91 -25.22 19.18 -16.09
N HIS A 92 -24.45 18.85 -15.05
CA HIS A 92 -23.20 19.51 -14.67
C HIS A 92 -22.10 18.49 -14.41
N LEU A 93 -21.55 17.94 -15.49
CA LEU A 93 -20.47 16.95 -15.41
C LEU A 93 -19.15 17.59 -14.93
N HIS A 94 -18.51 16.92 -13.99
CA HIS A 94 -17.11 17.14 -13.68
C HIS A 94 -16.23 16.94 -14.93
N PRO A 95 -15.10 17.66 -15.12
CA PRO A 95 -14.21 17.45 -16.26
C PRO A 95 -13.84 15.97 -16.51
N VAL A 96 -13.57 15.22 -15.45
CA VAL A 96 -13.32 13.77 -15.53
C VAL A 96 -14.53 12.98 -16.04
N GLN A 97 -15.74 13.29 -15.56
CA GLN A 97 -16.95 12.62 -16.03
C GLN A 97 -17.22 12.96 -17.50
N HIS A 98 -17.01 14.23 -17.90
CA HIS A 98 -17.14 14.69 -19.28
C HIS A 98 -16.19 13.93 -20.22
N GLU A 99 -14.89 13.92 -19.95
CA GLU A 99 -13.91 13.25 -20.80
C GLU A 99 -14.15 11.73 -20.90
N MET A 100 -14.57 11.09 -19.80
CA MET A 100 -14.96 9.68 -19.80
C MET A 100 -16.16 9.40 -20.70
N ALA A 101 -17.16 10.29 -20.74
CA ALA A 101 -18.35 10.13 -21.56
C ALA A 101 -18.04 10.36 -23.06
N VAL A 102 -17.43 11.50 -23.40
CA VAL A 102 -17.28 11.92 -24.81
C VAL A 102 -16.25 11.11 -25.59
N ARG A 103 -15.33 10.42 -24.90
CA ARG A 103 -14.30 9.56 -25.53
C ARG A 103 -14.64 8.08 -25.53
N GLY A 104 -15.83 7.70 -25.07
CA GLY A 104 -16.24 6.30 -25.00
C GLY A 104 -15.51 5.51 -23.90
N GLY A 105 -15.08 6.18 -22.82
CA GLY A 105 -14.48 5.57 -21.63
C GLY A 105 -15.47 4.73 -20.81
N SER A 106 -16.75 4.68 -21.20
CA SER A 106 -17.81 3.92 -20.55
C SER A 106 -18.61 3.10 -21.58
N GLN A 107 -18.81 1.81 -21.31
CA GLN A 107 -19.71 0.93 -22.07
C GLN A 107 -20.84 0.42 -21.18
N CYS A 108 -20.61 -0.64 -20.40
CA CYS A 108 -21.61 -1.15 -19.44
C CYS A 108 -21.86 -0.20 -18.26
N GLY A 109 -20.97 0.77 -18.03
CA GLY A 109 -21.08 1.77 -16.97
C GLY A 109 -20.71 1.31 -15.56
N TYR A 110 -20.55 0.01 -15.30
CA TYR A 110 -20.41 -0.49 -13.92
C TYR A 110 -19.10 -0.06 -13.24
N CYS A 111 -17.98 -0.11 -13.95
CA CYS A 111 -16.68 0.32 -13.41
C CYS A 111 -16.47 1.84 -13.48
N THR A 112 -17.29 2.56 -14.26
CA THR A 112 -17.10 3.97 -14.60
C THR A 112 -17.02 4.86 -13.35
N PRO A 113 -17.89 4.73 -12.33
CA PRO A 113 -17.77 5.50 -11.09
C PRO A 113 -16.41 5.36 -10.40
N GLY A 114 -15.90 4.14 -10.31
CA GLY A 114 -14.62 3.85 -9.70
C GLY A 114 -13.45 4.51 -10.43
N PHE A 115 -13.44 4.42 -11.76
CA PHE A 115 -12.47 5.12 -12.60
C PHE A 115 -12.55 6.63 -12.44
N VAL A 116 -13.77 7.20 -12.43
CA VAL A 116 -13.97 8.64 -12.28
C VAL A 116 -13.40 9.13 -10.94
N CYS A 117 -13.63 8.44 -9.83
CA CYS A 117 -13.06 8.83 -8.54
C CYS A 117 -11.53 8.70 -8.52
N SER A 118 -10.94 7.62 -9.05
CA SER A 118 -9.48 7.49 -9.14
C SER A 118 -8.85 8.56 -10.04
N MET A 119 -9.47 8.86 -11.18
CA MET A 119 -9.03 9.91 -12.11
C MET A 119 -9.17 11.30 -11.49
N ALA A 120 -10.21 11.55 -10.69
CA ALA A 120 -10.38 12.82 -9.99
C ALA A 120 -9.29 13.04 -8.93
N ALA A 121 -8.86 11.99 -8.20
CA ALA A 121 -7.73 12.11 -7.28
C ALA A 121 -6.46 12.58 -8.00
N GLU A 122 -6.15 11.95 -9.14
CA GLU A 122 -4.98 12.31 -9.95
C GLU A 122 -5.14 13.66 -10.64
N PHE A 123 -6.35 14.01 -11.09
CA PHE A 123 -6.67 15.33 -11.66
C PHE A 123 -6.30 16.48 -10.70
N TYR A 124 -6.52 16.26 -9.41
CA TYR A 124 -6.19 17.19 -8.32
C TYR A 124 -4.82 16.94 -7.67
N ARG A 125 -3.95 16.09 -8.24
CA ARG A 125 -2.59 15.90 -7.71
C ARG A 125 -1.80 17.22 -7.76
N PRO A 126 -1.15 17.65 -6.65
CA PRO A 126 -0.26 18.80 -6.66
C PRO A 126 0.87 18.60 -7.67
N GLY A 127 1.20 19.64 -8.45
CA GLY A 127 2.27 19.57 -9.45
C GLY A 127 1.98 18.65 -10.64
N ARG A 128 0.70 18.33 -10.93
CA ARG A 128 0.34 17.64 -12.19
C ARG A 128 0.63 18.56 -13.37
N GLU A 129 1.85 18.44 -13.89
CA GLU A 129 2.35 19.20 -15.03
C GLU A 129 3.12 18.28 -15.98
N ALA A 130 3.23 18.73 -17.23
CA ALA A 130 3.94 17.99 -18.26
C ALA A 130 5.46 18.17 -18.09
N ASP A 131 6.09 17.28 -17.31
CA ASP A 131 7.56 17.28 -17.19
C ASP A 131 8.18 16.45 -18.32
N ARG A 132 7.84 15.15 -18.40
CA ARG A 132 8.32 14.24 -19.46
C ARG A 132 7.31 13.11 -19.72
N PRO A 133 6.49 13.15 -20.79
CA PRO A 133 5.56 12.07 -21.06
C PRO A 133 6.31 10.78 -21.39
N ASP A 134 5.83 9.67 -20.85
CA ASP A 134 6.31 8.33 -21.14
C ASP A 134 5.12 7.37 -21.34
N ALA A 135 5.36 6.06 -21.33
CA ALA A 135 4.28 5.09 -21.51
C ALA A 135 3.23 5.11 -20.38
N ASP A 136 3.65 5.47 -19.17
CA ASP A 136 2.85 5.49 -17.95
C ASP A 136 2.41 6.93 -17.57
N HIS A 137 3.05 7.98 -18.12
CA HIS A 137 2.74 9.40 -17.87
C HIS A 137 2.27 10.15 -19.12
N GLY A 138 1.08 10.77 -19.04
CA GLY A 138 0.46 11.51 -20.14
C GLY A 138 1.11 12.87 -20.45
N PRO A 139 0.77 13.48 -21.61
CA PRO A 139 1.25 14.81 -22.00
C PRO A 139 0.76 15.95 -21.09
N ASN A 140 -0.19 15.66 -20.21
CA ASN A 140 -0.73 16.56 -19.19
C ASN A 140 -0.20 16.22 -17.77
N GLY A 141 0.84 15.39 -17.67
CA GLY A 141 1.39 14.93 -16.40
C GLY A 141 0.53 13.92 -15.64
N PHE A 142 -0.52 13.36 -16.25
CA PHE A 142 -1.37 12.35 -15.60
C PHE A 142 -0.62 11.03 -15.44
N ASP A 143 -0.49 10.53 -14.22
CA ASP A 143 0.11 9.22 -13.92
C ASP A 143 -0.94 8.09 -14.04
N LEU A 144 -0.80 7.21 -15.04
CA LEU A 144 -1.70 6.07 -15.24
C LEU A 144 -1.65 5.06 -14.10
N HIS A 145 -0.59 5.05 -13.29
CA HIS A 145 -0.54 4.21 -12.11
C HIS A 145 -1.64 4.57 -11.09
N ALA A 146 -2.20 5.78 -11.13
CA ALA A 146 -3.39 6.14 -10.36
C ALA A 146 -4.61 5.25 -10.67
N LEU A 147 -4.66 4.64 -11.86
CA LEU A 147 -5.73 3.75 -12.33
C LEU A 147 -5.38 2.27 -12.22
N SER A 148 -4.23 1.93 -11.63
CA SER A 148 -3.74 0.55 -11.52
C SER A 148 -4.65 -0.42 -10.76
N GLY A 149 -5.57 0.11 -9.94
CA GLY A 149 -6.55 -0.67 -9.16
C GLY A 149 -7.97 -0.62 -9.72
N ASN A 150 -8.15 -0.17 -10.96
CA ASN A 150 -9.46 -0.09 -11.59
C ASN A 150 -9.55 -1.07 -12.76
N LEU A 151 -10.47 -2.03 -12.68
CA LEU A 151 -10.65 -3.05 -13.72
C LEU A 151 -11.86 -2.74 -14.61
N CYS A 152 -11.66 -2.83 -15.92
CA CYS A 152 -12.72 -2.74 -16.91
C CYS A 152 -12.72 -3.98 -17.80
N ARG A 153 -13.89 -4.60 -17.97
CA ARG A 153 -14.04 -5.77 -18.84
C ARG A 153 -14.51 -5.45 -20.26
N CYS A 154 -14.97 -4.22 -20.51
CA CYS A 154 -15.66 -3.86 -21.75
C CYS A 154 -14.83 -2.98 -22.68
N THR A 155 -14.16 -1.94 -22.17
CA THR A 155 -13.59 -0.87 -22.99
C THR A 155 -12.25 -1.20 -23.64
N GLY A 156 -11.55 -2.22 -23.14
CA GLY A 156 -10.14 -2.46 -23.51
C GLY A 156 -9.18 -1.35 -23.05
N TYR A 157 -9.59 -0.51 -22.09
CA TYR A 157 -8.82 0.57 -21.43
C TYR A 157 -8.37 1.74 -22.30
N ARG A 158 -8.18 1.56 -23.61
CA ARG A 158 -7.73 2.63 -24.52
C ARG A 158 -8.55 3.92 -24.41
N PRO A 159 -9.90 3.91 -24.51
CA PRO A 159 -10.66 5.17 -24.41
C PRO A 159 -10.63 5.80 -23.01
N ILE A 160 -10.42 5.00 -21.96
CA ILE A 160 -10.24 5.52 -20.58
C ILE A 160 -8.90 6.26 -20.46
N ARG A 161 -7.84 5.69 -21.02
CA ARG A 161 -6.52 6.35 -21.09
C ARG A 161 -6.61 7.65 -21.89
N ASP A 162 -7.27 7.61 -23.04
CA ASP A 162 -7.44 8.77 -23.90
C ASP A 162 -8.24 9.89 -23.18
N ALA A 163 -9.18 9.53 -22.29
CA ALA A 163 -9.86 10.47 -21.40
C ALA A 163 -8.95 11.06 -20.32
N ALA A 164 -8.12 10.24 -19.66
CA ALA A 164 -7.17 10.71 -18.66
C ALA A 164 -6.17 11.73 -19.23
N TYR A 165 -5.66 11.47 -20.43
CA TYR A 165 -4.68 12.32 -21.10
C TYR A 165 -5.26 13.59 -21.70
N ALA A 166 -6.59 13.66 -21.82
CA ALA A 166 -7.30 14.85 -22.28
C ALA A 166 -7.63 15.86 -21.18
N LEU A 167 -7.49 15.46 -19.91
CA LEU A 167 -7.83 16.33 -18.79
C LEU A 167 -6.98 17.59 -18.75
N GLY A 168 -7.64 18.75 -18.91
CA GLY A 168 -7.04 20.06 -18.69
C GLY A 168 -6.80 20.37 -17.21
N ALA A 169 -6.59 21.64 -16.88
CA ALA A 169 -6.47 22.10 -15.49
C ALA A 169 -7.84 22.18 -14.81
N ALA A 170 -7.84 22.21 -13.46
CA ALA A 170 -9.05 22.49 -12.69
C ALA A 170 -9.63 23.86 -13.09
N PRO A 171 -10.95 23.98 -13.32
CA PRO A 171 -11.58 25.25 -13.64
C PRO A 171 -11.36 26.30 -12.55
N GLY A 172 -11.34 27.57 -12.96
CA GLY A 172 -11.26 28.69 -12.02
C GLY A 172 -12.41 28.65 -11.01
N GLY A 173 -12.08 28.57 -9.73
CA GLY A 173 -13.06 28.55 -8.63
C GLY A 173 -13.64 27.18 -8.28
N ASP A 174 -13.08 26.10 -8.82
CA ASP A 174 -13.40 24.73 -8.43
C ASP A 174 -13.26 24.52 -6.90
N PRO A 175 -14.35 24.15 -6.20
CA PRO A 175 -14.34 23.99 -4.75
C PRO A 175 -13.41 22.84 -4.28
N LEU A 176 -13.31 21.75 -5.04
CA LEU A 176 -12.42 20.63 -4.70
C LEU A 176 -10.95 21.00 -4.91
N ALA A 177 -10.65 21.85 -5.91
CA ALA A 177 -9.30 22.39 -6.08
C ALA A 177 -8.91 23.30 -4.91
N ARG A 178 -9.80 24.22 -4.50
CA ARG A 178 -9.60 25.13 -3.35
C ARG A 178 -9.48 24.39 -2.03
N ARG A 179 -10.24 23.30 -1.87
CA ARG A 179 -10.23 22.49 -0.65
C ARG A 179 -8.84 21.96 -0.27
N ARG A 180 -7.93 21.82 -1.25
CA ARG A 180 -6.52 21.42 -1.04
C ARG A 180 -5.71 22.41 -0.20
N ASP A 181 -6.10 23.69 -0.21
CA ASP A 181 -5.40 24.77 0.48
C ASP A 181 -5.82 24.88 1.96
N GLU A 182 -6.86 24.14 2.36
CA GLU A 182 -7.36 24.08 3.73
C GLU A 182 -6.93 22.76 4.40
N PRO A 183 -6.68 22.72 5.72
CA PRO A 183 -6.34 21.47 6.41
C PRO A 183 -7.41 20.38 6.26
N ALA A 184 -6.98 19.14 6.09
CA ALA A 184 -7.91 18.00 6.05
C ALA A 184 -8.58 17.83 7.43
N PRO A 185 -9.82 17.35 7.51
CA PRO A 185 -10.48 17.16 8.79
C PRO A 185 -9.73 16.10 9.59
N PRO A 186 -9.36 16.37 10.86
CA PRO A 186 -8.65 15.39 11.65
C PRO A 186 -9.56 14.20 11.96
N PRO A 187 -9.01 12.97 11.97
CA PRO A 187 -9.75 11.81 12.45
C PRO A 187 -10.14 12.00 13.92
N ARG A 188 -11.31 11.50 14.30
CA ARG A 188 -11.88 11.69 15.66
C ARG A 188 -11.72 10.45 16.52
N PRO A 189 -11.47 10.54 17.83
CA PRO A 189 -11.65 9.40 18.70
C PRO A 189 -13.09 8.89 18.57
N THR A 190 -13.28 7.59 18.33
CA THR A 190 -14.58 7.01 17.99
C THR A 190 -14.81 5.77 18.84
N ARG A 191 -16.02 5.64 19.40
CA ARG A 191 -16.47 4.43 20.09
C ARG A 191 -17.87 4.10 19.60
N LEU A 192 -18.00 2.97 18.91
CA LEU A 192 -19.28 2.42 18.48
C LEU A 192 -19.45 1.03 19.09
N ARG A 193 -20.66 0.72 19.52
CA ARG A 193 -21.04 -0.61 20.01
C ARG A 193 -22.38 -0.98 19.41
N HIS A 194 -22.46 -2.17 18.86
CA HIS A 194 -23.67 -2.73 18.26
C HIS A 194 -23.74 -4.22 18.58
N GLY A 195 -24.78 -4.63 19.31
CA GLY A 195 -24.83 -5.97 19.90
C GLY A 195 -23.57 -6.24 20.73
N ASP A 196 -22.93 -7.38 20.47
CA ASP A 196 -21.69 -7.80 21.13
C ASP A 196 -20.41 -7.28 20.46
N GLY A 197 -20.53 -6.57 19.34
CA GLY A 197 -19.39 -6.02 18.59
C GLY A 197 -19.11 -4.56 18.92
N ALA A 198 -17.84 -4.18 18.96
CA ALA A 198 -17.38 -2.82 19.19
C ALA A 198 -16.27 -2.38 18.23
N PHE A 199 -16.29 -1.09 17.88
CA PHE A 199 -15.20 -0.40 17.18
C PHE A 199 -14.69 0.73 18.07
N VAL A 200 -13.39 0.77 18.32
CA VAL A 200 -12.73 1.81 19.10
C VAL A 200 -11.56 2.38 18.31
N ARG A 201 -11.60 3.68 18.05
CA ARG A 201 -10.45 4.46 17.59
C ARG A 201 -9.98 5.34 18.75
N PRO A 202 -8.90 4.98 19.46
CA PRO A 202 -8.35 5.77 20.55
C PRO A 202 -7.74 7.10 20.06
N ALA A 203 -7.54 8.03 20.99
CA ALA A 203 -6.93 9.33 20.70
C ALA A 203 -5.39 9.28 20.74
N ALA A 204 -4.82 8.35 21.51
CA ALA A 204 -3.39 8.23 21.76
C ALA A 204 -2.94 6.77 21.76
N LEU A 205 -1.65 6.55 21.53
CA LEU A 205 -1.06 5.20 21.53
C LEU A 205 -1.19 4.51 22.89
N ALA A 206 -1.03 5.25 24.00
CA ALA A 206 -1.17 4.70 25.34
C ALA A 206 -2.55 4.06 25.59
N ASP A 207 -3.62 4.70 25.09
CA ASP A 207 -4.98 4.15 25.19
C ASP A 207 -5.14 2.89 24.35
N ALA A 208 -4.56 2.87 23.14
CA ALA A 208 -4.57 1.69 22.27
C ALA A 208 -3.86 0.51 22.95
N LEU A 209 -2.68 0.74 23.53
CA LEU A 209 -1.91 -0.31 24.20
C LEU A 209 -2.61 -0.83 25.47
N THR A 210 -3.30 0.05 26.19
CA THR A 210 -4.14 -0.34 27.35
C THR A 210 -5.29 -1.25 26.89
N LEU A 211 -6.01 -0.86 25.84
CA LEU A 211 -7.10 -1.67 25.28
C LEU A 211 -6.60 -3.05 24.82
N LEU A 212 -5.43 -3.12 24.17
CA LEU A 212 -4.88 -4.39 23.69
C LEU A 212 -4.35 -5.28 24.81
N ARG A 213 -3.97 -4.71 25.96
CA ARG A 213 -3.64 -5.47 27.17
C ARG A 213 -4.90 -6.06 27.81
N GLU A 214 -5.96 -5.26 27.92
CA GLU A 214 -7.23 -5.66 28.53
C GLU A 214 -8.01 -6.64 27.65
N HIS A 215 -7.87 -6.52 26.34
CA HIS A 215 -8.57 -7.30 25.32
C HIS A 215 -7.57 -7.96 24.35
N PRO A 216 -6.89 -9.04 24.77
CA PRO A 216 -5.91 -9.74 23.92
C PRO A 216 -6.52 -10.34 22.65
N GLU A 217 -7.84 -10.53 22.59
CA GLU A 217 -8.61 -10.97 21.42
C GLU A 217 -8.91 -9.86 20.41
N ALA A 218 -8.62 -8.60 20.75
CA ALA A 218 -8.96 -7.45 19.92
C ALA A 218 -8.25 -7.52 18.55
N THR A 219 -9.00 -7.17 17.51
CA THR A 219 -8.45 -7.05 16.17
C THR A 219 -7.91 -5.65 15.96
N VAL A 220 -6.60 -5.53 15.75
CA VAL A 220 -5.96 -4.26 15.40
C VAL A 220 -6.22 -3.94 13.92
N VAL A 221 -6.74 -2.75 13.66
CA VAL A 221 -7.07 -2.29 12.30
C VAL A 221 -6.28 -1.02 11.99
N ALA A 222 -5.50 -1.04 10.91
CA ALA A 222 -4.90 0.17 10.34
C ALA A 222 -5.61 0.50 9.01
N GLY A 223 -4.94 0.28 7.88
CA GLY A 223 -5.52 0.48 6.54
C GLY A 223 -6.67 -0.44 6.15
N ALA A 224 -7.02 -1.42 6.98
CA ALA A 224 -8.04 -2.45 6.76
C ALA A 224 -7.92 -3.28 5.47
N THR A 225 -6.81 -3.21 4.73
CA THR A 225 -6.68 -3.89 3.43
C THR A 225 -6.54 -5.41 3.51
N ASP A 226 -6.20 -5.96 4.69
CA ASP A 226 -6.22 -7.41 4.96
C ASP A 226 -7.49 -7.78 5.75
N TRP A 227 -7.79 -7.04 6.82
CA TRP A 227 -8.99 -7.28 7.65
C TRP A 227 -10.31 -7.13 6.90
N GLY A 228 -10.43 -6.14 6.01
CA GLY A 228 -11.63 -5.93 5.18
C GLY A 228 -11.91 -7.13 4.27
N VAL A 229 -10.87 -7.81 3.77
CA VAL A 229 -11.02 -9.06 2.99
C VAL A 229 -11.57 -10.18 3.88
N GLU A 230 -11.04 -10.32 5.11
CA GLU A 230 -11.56 -11.30 6.06
C GLU A 230 -13.04 -11.03 6.44
N VAL A 231 -13.42 -9.76 6.60
CA VAL A 231 -14.80 -9.36 6.88
C VAL A 231 -15.73 -9.72 5.73
N ASN A 232 -15.32 -9.40 4.49
CA ASN A 232 -16.17 -9.53 3.30
C ASN A 232 -16.24 -10.95 2.77
N LEU A 233 -15.09 -11.63 2.65
CA LEU A 233 -15.01 -12.94 2.00
C LEU A 233 -15.06 -14.13 2.97
N ARG A 234 -14.73 -13.91 4.24
CA ARG A 234 -14.72 -14.97 5.26
C ARG A 234 -15.71 -14.74 6.40
N GLY A 235 -16.48 -13.66 6.34
CA GLY A 235 -17.48 -13.35 7.35
C GLY A 235 -16.89 -13.06 8.73
N ALA A 236 -15.65 -12.58 8.82
CA ALA A 236 -15.02 -12.26 10.10
C ALA A 236 -15.80 -11.16 10.82
N ARG A 237 -16.05 -11.33 12.12
CA ARG A 237 -16.78 -10.38 12.98
C ARG A 237 -16.01 -10.23 14.29
N ALA A 238 -15.16 -9.20 14.36
CA ALA A 238 -14.39 -8.91 15.57
C ALA A 238 -15.32 -8.50 16.71
N VAL A 239 -15.10 -9.06 17.90
CA VAL A 239 -15.76 -8.61 19.14
C VAL A 239 -15.33 -7.17 19.44
N LEU A 240 -14.04 -6.88 19.30
CA LEU A 240 -13.48 -5.55 19.41
C LEU A 240 -12.50 -5.28 18.27
N ALA A 241 -12.77 -4.25 17.46
CA ALA A 241 -11.84 -3.70 16.48
C ALA A 241 -11.20 -2.42 17.05
N VAL A 242 -9.87 -2.40 17.15
CA VAL A 242 -9.09 -1.24 17.62
C VAL A 242 -8.38 -0.59 16.45
N ALA A 243 -8.86 0.58 16.03
CA ALA A 243 -8.32 1.31 14.89
C ALA A 243 -7.11 2.18 15.28
N ILE A 244 -5.95 1.94 14.67
CA ILE A 244 -4.69 2.62 14.96
C ILE A 244 -4.14 3.44 13.77
N ASP A 245 -4.92 3.52 12.68
CA ASP A 245 -4.53 4.07 11.38
C ASP A 245 -4.04 5.52 11.41
N ARG A 246 -4.43 6.27 12.45
CA ARG A 246 -4.19 7.72 12.53
C ARG A 246 -3.59 8.21 13.84
N LEU A 247 -3.05 7.31 14.67
CA LEU A 247 -2.34 7.71 15.89
C LEU A 247 -1.06 8.49 15.53
N PRO A 248 -0.88 9.75 15.98
CA PRO A 248 0.29 10.56 15.62
C PRO A 248 1.63 9.88 15.91
N GLU A 249 1.72 9.14 17.02
CA GLU A 249 2.91 8.43 17.49
C GLU A 249 3.35 7.31 16.53
N LEU A 250 2.43 6.79 15.71
CA LEU A 250 2.69 5.75 14.73
C LEU A 250 2.92 6.29 13.31
N ARG A 251 2.95 7.62 13.15
CA ARG A 251 3.00 8.30 11.83
C ARG A 251 4.25 9.17 11.62
N GLY A 252 5.21 9.08 12.53
CA GLY A 252 6.50 9.76 12.41
C GLY A 252 7.29 9.31 11.18
N PHE A 253 8.11 10.20 10.63
CA PHE A 253 9.10 9.87 9.61
C PHE A 253 10.32 10.75 9.86
N THR A 254 11.48 10.14 10.08
CA THR A 254 12.72 10.84 10.41
C THR A 254 13.87 10.26 9.62
N VAL A 255 14.68 11.14 9.02
CA VAL A 255 15.94 10.79 8.36
C VAL A 255 17.06 11.25 9.28
N GLY A 256 17.74 10.29 9.91
CA GLY A 256 18.94 10.52 10.71
C GLY A 256 20.22 10.33 9.89
N PRO A 257 21.40 10.45 10.53
CA PRO A 257 22.68 10.19 9.87
C PRO A 257 22.86 8.73 9.47
N ASP A 258 22.43 7.79 10.33
CA ASP A 258 22.73 6.36 10.17
C ASP A 258 21.50 5.51 9.80
N HIS A 259 20.29 6.07 9.88
CA HIS A 259 19.07 5.35 9.53
C HIS A 259 17.89 6.28 9.21
N ILE A 260 16.90 5.73 8.51
CA ILE A 260 15.55 6.28 8.35
C ILE A 260 14.62 5.53 9.32
N GLU A 261 13.86 6.24 10.14
CA GLU A 261 12.77 5.68 10.95
C GLU A 261 11.41 6.05 10.33
N ALA A 262 10.60 5.05 10.00
CA ALA A 262 9.29 5.20 9.40
C ALA A 262 8.20 4.58 10.27
N GLY A 263 7.22 5.39 10.68
CA GLY A 263 6.11 4.98 11.53
C GLY A 263 5.21 3.92 10.87
N ALA A 264 4.74 2.97 11.68
CA ALA A 264 3.99 1.81 11.24
C ALA A 264 2.61 2.13 10.60
N ALA A 265 2.03 3.28 10.93
CA ALA A 265 0.75 3.74 10.41
C ALA A 265 0.88 4.69 9.22
N LEU A 266 2.09 4.93 8.70
CA LEU A 266 2.26 5.53 7.38
C LEU A 266 1.67 4.60 6.32
N THR A 267 0.86 5.16 5.42
CA THR A 267 0.42 4.41 4.25
C THR A 267 1.61 4.14 3.33
N LEU A 268 1.52 3.11 2.50
CA LEU A 268 2.62 2.79 1.57
C LEU A 268 2.88 3.93 0.59
N THR A 269 1.85 4.69 0.20
CA THR A 269 2.00 5.90 -0.62
C THR A 269 2.66 7.06 0.14
N GLU A 270 2.31 7.28 1.42
CA GLU A 270 2.99 8.27 2.26
C GLU A 270 4.47 7.90 2.45
N PHE A 271 4.75 6.60 2.64
CA PHE A 271 6.10 6.10 2.82
C PHE A 271 6.97 6.29 1.58
N GLU A 272 6.47 5.88 0.40
CA GLU A 272 7.10 6.11 -0.91
C GLU A 272 7.48 7.59 -1.10
N ARG A 273 6.52 8.50 -0.95
CA ARG A 273 6.75 9.93 -1.20
C ARG A 273 7.72 10.55 -0.21
N ARG A 274 7.69 10.16 1.07
CA ARG A 274 8.61 10.69 2.08
C ARG A 274 10.03 10.18 1.91
N LEU A 275 10.21 8.96 1.39
CA LEU A 275 11.53 8.45 1.01
C LEU A 275 12.16 9.30 -0.08
N ALA A 276 11.36 9.77 -1.06
CA ALA A 276 11.77 10.68 -2.13
C ALA A 276 13.07 10.25 -2.82
N GLY A 277 13.16 8.98 -3.25
CA GLY A 277 14.33 8.48 -3.98
C GLY A 277 15.51 8.04 -3.12
N ARG A 278 15.47 8.23 -1.78
CA ARG A 278 16.64 7.99 -0.91
C ARG A 278 17.01 6.53 -0.74
N VAL A 279 16.09 5.60 -1.02
CA VAL A 279 16.31 4.16 -0.86
C VAL A 279 15.95 3.48 -2.18
N PRO A 280 16.93 3.31 -3.09
CA PRO A 280 16.68 2.85 -4.46
C PRO A 280 15.90 1.53 -4.56
N LEU A 281 16.09 0.63 -3.58
CA LEU A 281 15.39 -0.65 -3.56
C LEU A 281 13.88 -0.50 -3.29
N LEU A 282 13.49 0.47 -2.47
CA LEU A 282 12.08 0.79 -2.22
C LEU A 282 11.46 1.54 -3.40
N ASP A 283 12.22 2.39 -4.11
CA ASP A 283 11.74 3.06 -5.33
C ASP A 283 11.42 2.06 -6.44
N GLN A 284 12.14 0.93 -6.50
CA GLN A 284 11.84 -0.16 -7.43
C GLN A 284 10.64 -1.01 -7.00
N LEU A 285 10.36 -1.08 -5.69
CA LEU A 285 9.25 -1.86 -5.13
C LEU A 285 7.89 -1.24 -5.48
N PHE A 286 7.72 0.04 -5.17
CA PHE A 286 6.41 0.69 -5.17
C PHE A 286 5.67 0.70 -6.51
N PRO A 287 6.33 0.90 -7.67
CA PRO A 287 5.67 0.84 -8.97
C PRO A 287 5.03 -0.53 -9.27
N VAL A 288 5.49 -1.62 -8.63
CA VAL A 288 4.97 -2.98 -8.83
C VAL A 288 4.29 -3.56 -7.59
N PHE A 289 4.11 -2.75 -6.55
CA PHE A 289 3.43 -3.13 -5.30
C PHE A 289 1.94 -2.78 -5.36
N ALA A 290 1.09 -3.80 -5.40
CA ALA A 290 -0.37 -3.67 -5.42
C ALA A 290 -0.87 -2.62 -6.44
N SER A 291 -2.07 -2.09 -6.22
CA SER A 291 -2.59 -0.89 -6.88
C SER A 291 -2.46 0.36 -6.02
N ARG A 292 -2.55 1.54 -6.65
CA ARG A 292 -2.56 2.84 -5.95
C ARG A 292 -3.67 2.93 -4.89
N LEU A 293 -4.86 2.40 -5.16
CA LEU A 293 -5.98 2.38 -4.21
C LEU A 293 -5.66 1.59 -2.93
N ILE A 294 -5.00 0.44 -3.07
CA ILE A 294 -4.54 -0.36 -1.93
C ILE A 294 -3.43 0.40 -1.19
N ARG A 295 -2.41 0.93 -1.90
CA ARG A 295 -1.28 1.63 -1.27
C ARG A 295 -1.68 2.91 -0.53
N ASN A 296 -2.75 3.57 -0.96
CA ASN A 296 -3.34 4.72 -0.30
C ASN A 296 -3.96 4.41 1.08
N SER A 297 -4.22 3.13 1.39
CA SER A 297 -4.79 2.69 2.67
C SER A 297 -3.86 1.76 3.44
N ALA A 298 -3.26 0.78 2.78
CA ALA A 298 -2.33 -0.18 3.37
C ALA A 298 -1.16 0.53 4.04
N THR A 299 -0.78 0.08 5.24
CA THR A 299 0.31 0.67 6.01
C THR A 299 1.52 -0.24 6.08
N VAL A 300 2.71 0.34 6.32
CA VAL A 300 3.96 -0.42 6.48
C VAL A 300 3.83 -1.46 7.59
N GLY A 301 3.31 -1.04 8.75
CA GLY A 301 3.08 -1.92 9.90
C GLY A 301 1.98 -2.95 9.65
N GLY A 302 0.95 -2.61 8.89
CA GLY A 302 -0.08 -3.56 8.47
C GLY A 302 0.51 -4.68 7.62
N ASN A 303 1.33 -4.32 6.61
CA ASN A 303 1.95 -5.30 5.72
C ASN A 303 2.88 -6.27 6.47
N LEU A 304 3.79 -5.76 7.29
CA LEU A 304 4.64 -6.59 8.14
C LEU A 304 3.84 -7.37 9.18
N GLY A 305 2.81 -6.73 9.72
CA GLY A 305 2.00 -7.28 10.79
C GLY A 305 1.11 -8.45 10.38
N THR A 306 0.72 -8.50 9.11
CA THR A 306 0.04 -9.65 8.50
C THR A 306 0.94 -10.90 8.48
N GLY A 307 2.26 -10.73 8.33
CA GLY A 307 3.20 -11.85 8.23
C GLY A 307 2.98 -12.74 7.01
N SER A 308 2.51 -12.15 5.91
CA SER A 308 2.23 -12.90 4.68
C SER A 308 3.54 -13.37 4.02
N PRO A 309 3.67 -14.66 3.65
CA PRO A 309 4.89 -15.15 2.97
C PRO A 309 5.10 -14.56 1.57
N ILE A 310 4.04 -14.01 0.99
CA ILE A 310 3.97 -13.42 -0.36
C ILE A 310 3.86 -11.89 -0.31
N GLY A 311 4.06 -11.27 0.87
CA GLY A 311 4.08 -9.81 0.99
C GLY A 311 5.39 -9.24 0.44
N ASP A 312 5.30 -8.22 -0.42
CA ASP A 312 6.47 -7.71 -1.14
C ASP A 312 7.36 -6.74 -0.31
N CYS A 313 6.85 -6.09 0.74
CA CYS A 313 7.70 -5.18 1.56
C CYS A 313 8.71 -5.96 2.40
N ALA A 314 8.32 -7.12 2.93
CA ALA A 314 9.18 -7.92 3.81
C ALA A 314 10.52 -8.33 3.16
N PRO A 315 10.57 -8.92 1.94
CA PRO A 315 11.84 -9.26 1.31
C PRO A 315 12.71 -8.03 1.05
N VAL A 316 12.13 -6.90 0.65
CA VAL A 316 12.89 -5.65 0.46
C VAL A 316 13.49 -5.16 1.76
N LEU A 317 12.70 -5.10 2.83
CA LEU A 317 13.18 -4.67 4.15
C LEU A 317 14.20 -5.65 4.74
N LEU A 318 14.09 -6.95 4.42
CA LEU A 318 15.11 -7.95 4.79
C LEU A 318 16.45 -7.68 4.10
N ALA A 319 16.43 -7.37 2.79
CA ALA A 319 17.63 -7.01 2.04
C ALA A 319 18.26 -5.68 2.51
N LEU A 320 17.45 -4.81 3.11
CA LEU A 320 17.90 -3.56 3.73
C LEU A 320 18.42 -3.73 5.17
N ASP A 321 18.46 -4.93 5.74
CA ASP A 321 18.78 -5.16 7.17
C ASP A 321 17.89 -4.31 8.11
N ALA A 322 16.62 -4.14 7.76
CA ALA A 322 15.70 -3.32 8.54
C ALA A 322 15.48 -3.90 9.95
N THR A 323 15.18 -3.01 10.90
CA THR A 323 14.81 -3.33 12.28
C THR A 323 13.36 -2.92 12.55
N VAL A 324 12.60 -3.79 13.22
CA VAL A 324 11.22 -3.52 13.63
C VAL A 324 11.22 -3.05 15.08
N LEU A 325 10.62 -1.88 15.34
CA LEU A 325 10.42 -1.37 16.69
C LEU A 325 9.04 -1.83 17.18
N LEU A 326 9.02 -2.60 18.25
CA LEU A 326 7.81 -3.08 18.90
C LEU A 326 7.55 -2.28 20.17
N THR A 327 6.28 -1.98 20.43
CA THR A 327 5.85 -1.21 21.59
C THR A 327 4.67 -1.91 22.27
N SER A 328 4.66 -1.88 23.59
CA SER A 328 3.58 -2.36 24.45
C SER A 328 3.41 -1.37 25.60
N ALA A 329 2.38 -1.56 26.42
CA ALA A 329 2.23 -0.76 27.63
C ALA A 329 3.30 -1.08 28.71
N ASP A 330 4.19 -2.04 28.48
CA ASP A 330 5.35 -2.36 29.36
C ASP A 330 6.68 -1.79 28.83
N GLY A 331 6.66 -1.15 27.66
CA GLY A 331 7.84 -0.54 27.05
C GLY A 331 8.07 -0.96 25.60
N GLU A 332 9.26 -0.62 25.10
CA GLU A 332 9.66 -0.84 23.71
C GLU A 332 10.80 -1.83 23.60
N ARG A 333 10.88 -2.52 22.46
CA ARG A 333 12.03 -3.35 22.10
C ARG A 333 12.25 -3.37 20.60
N GLU A 334 13.48 -3.65 20.21
CA GLU A 334 13.89 -3.72 18.82
C GLU A 334 14.11 -5.18 18.41
N VAL A 335 13.73 -5.50 17.18
CA VAL A 335 13.89 -6.85 16.60
C VAL A 335 14.43 -6.69 15.19
N PRO A 336 15.61 -7.25 14.85
CA PRO A 336 16.05 -7.36 13.47
C PRO A 336 14.96 -8.04 12.64
N LEU A 337 14.61 -7.52 11.46
CA LEU A 337 13.51 -8.08 10.67
C LEU A 337 13.75 -9.55 10.30
N ALA A 338 15.02 -9.96 10.17
CA ALA A 338 15.42 -11.35 9.95
C ALA A 338 14.93 -12.31 11.05
N ASP A 339 14.74 -11.81 12.28
CA ASP A 339 14.29 -12.60 13.44
C ASP A 339 12.80 -12.38 13.75
N TYR A 340 12.12 -11.53 12.98
CA TYR A 340 10.75 -11.11 13.30
C TYR A 340 9.70 -12.17 12.96
N PHE A 341 9.83 -12.87 11.83
CA PHE A 341 8.88 -13.87 11.36
C PHE A 341 9.23 -15.26 11.91
N THR A 342 8.27 -15.90 12.58
CA THR A 342 8.48 -17.20 13.25
C THR A 342 7.74 -18.36 12.58
N GLY A 343 6.93 -18.07 11.56
CA GLY A 343 6.17 -19.06 10.79
C GLY A 343 5.08 -18.40 9.96
N TYR A 344 4.25 -19.22 9.30
CA TYR A 344 3.17 -18.75 8.43
C TYR A 344 2.22 -17.79 9.17
N ARG A 345 2.20 -16.51 8.77
CA ARG A 345 1.42 -15.43 9.41
C ARG A 345 1.65 -15.31 10.92
N ARG A 346 2.86 -15.65 11.37
CA ARG A 346 3.30 -15.57 12.78
C ARG A 346 4.55 -14.70 12.90
N SER A 347 4.68 -14.05 14.05
CA SER A 347 5.82 -13.20 14.37
C SER A 347 6.22 -13.35 15.84
N VAL A 348 7.31 -12.71 16.24
CA VAL A 348 7.77 -12.67 17.64
C VAL A 348 6.95 -11.73 18.54
N ARG A 349 5.92 -11.06 18.02
CA ARG A 349 5.09 -10.15 18.81
C ARG A 349 4.39 -10.89 19.94
N ARG A 350 4.42 -10.30 21.12
CA ARG A 350 3.67 -10.72 22.31
C ARG A 350 2.23 -10.18 22.23
N PRO A 351 1.28 -10.80 22.95
CA PRO A 351 -0.05 -10.20 23.12
C PRO A 351 0.06 -8.75 23.61
N GLY A 352 -0.68 -7.84 23.01
CA GLY A 352 -0.63 -6.41 23.33
C GLY A 352 0.50 -5.61 22.68
N GLU A 353 1.43 -6.24 21.95
CA GLU A 353 2.48 -5.51 21.22
C GLU A 353 1.98 -5.02 19.85
N LEU A 354 2.32 -3.77 19.53
CA LEU A 354 2.17 -3.16 18.22
C LEU A 354 3.53 -2.96 17.56
N ILE A 355 3.56 -2.95 16.23
CA ILE A 355 4.69 -2.38 15.50
C ILE A 355 4.56 -0.86 15.62
N ARG A 356 5.57 -0.21 16.20
CA ARG A 356 5.64 1.25 16.28
C ARG A 356 6.17 1.85 14.99
N ALA A 357 7.31 1.34 14.53
CA ALA A 357 8.04 1.85 13.37
C ALA A 357 8.99 0.79 12.79
N VAL A 358 9.54 1.09 11.62
CA VAL A 358 10.62 0.33 10.98
C VAL A 358 11.82 1.25 10.81
N ARG A 359 13.02 0.76 11.12
CA ARG A 359 14.29 1.45 10.88
C ARG A 359 15.03 0.82 9.70
N ILE A 360 15.46 1.66 8.77
CA ILE A 360 16.24 1.28 7.59
C ILE A 360 17.63 1.91 7.72
N PRO A 361 18.70 1.10 7.84
CA PRO A 361 20.08 1.59 7.86
C PRO A 361 20.45 2.46 6.65
N LEU A 362 21.35 3.43 6.88
CA LEU A 362 21.99 4.26 5.87
C LEU A 362 23.53 4.09 5.93
N PRO A 363 24.25 4.32 4.82
CA PRO A 363 23.72 4.58 3.46
C PRO A 363 23.09 3.32 2.84
N PRO A 364 22.21 3.45 1.84
CA PRO A 364 21.73 2.31 1.08
C PRO A 364 22.87 1.66 0.29
N ALA A 365 22.66 0.41 -0.13
CA ALA A 365 23.63 -0.35 -0.92
C ALA A 365 23.96 0.35 -2.25
N GLY A 366 25.21 0.26 -2.69
CA GLY A 366 25.66 0.82 -3.97
C GLY A 366 24.98 0.19 -5.19
N LEU A 367 24.64 -1.10 -5.11
CA LEU A 367 23.94 -1.84 -6.14
C LEU A 367 22.68 -2.46 -5.55
N ALA A 368 21.51 -2.12 -6.11
CA ALA A 368 20.22 -2.62 -5.66
C ALA A 368 19.29 -2.99 -6.81
N ALA A 369 18.56 -4.09 -6.65
CA ALA A 369 17.51 -4.49 -7.58
C ALA A 369 16.35 -5.19 -6.88
N PHE A 370 15.12 -4.85 -7.27
CA PHE A 370 13.92 -5.59 -6.87
C PHE A 370 13.29 -6.27 -8.08
N HIS A 371 13.14 -7.59 -8.00
CA HIS A 371 12.51 -8.41 -9.03
C HIS A 371 11.24 -9.05 -8.48
N LYS A 372 10.10 -8.62 -9.03
CA LYS A 372 8.80 -9.23 -8.79
C LYS A 372 8.38 -10.08 -9.99
N ILE A 373 8.09 -11.34 -9.73
CA ILE A 373 7.56 -12.28 -10.71
C ILE A 373 6.10 -12.56 -10.36
N SER A 374 5.20 -12.16 -11.25
CA SER A 374 3.75 -12.28 -11.14
C SER A 374 3.13 -12.47 -12.54
N LYS A 375 1.82 -12.77 -12.61
CA LYS A 375 1.12 -12.94 -13.90
C LYS A 375 0.76 -11.60 -14.53
N ARG A 376 0.63 -10.54 -13.72
CA ARG A 376 0.41 -9.15 -14.16
C ARG A 376 1.43 -8.20 -13.53
N ARG A 377 1.73 -7.10 -14.22
CA ARG A 377 2.65 -6.06 -13.76
C ARG A 377 2.16 -5.33 -12.51
N PHE A 378 0.87 -5.01 -12.46
CA PHE A 378 0.23 -4.29 -11.35
C PHE A 378 -0.84 -5.17 -10.70
N ASP A 379 -1.14 -4.88 -9.43
CA ASP A 379 -2.27 -5.44 -8.69
C ASP A 379 -2.34 -6.98 -8.75
N ASP A 380 -1.19 -7.61 -8.58
CA ASP A 380 -1.07 -9.07 -8.55
C ASP A 380 -0.13 -9.51 -7.41
N ILE A 381 -0.38 -10.70 -6.91
CA ILE A 381 0.36 -11.31 -5.82
C ILE A 381 1.60 -12.00 -6.39
N SER A 382 2.74 -11.79 -5.75
CA SER A 382 4.01 -12.36 -6.19
C SER A 382 4.02 -13.88 -6.15
N SER A 383 4.47 -14.48 -7.25
CA SER A 383 4.99 -15.86 -7.28
C SER A 383 6.38 -15.89 -6.66
N VAL A 384 7.24 -14.92 -7.00
CA VAL A 384 8.55 -14.74 -6.38
C VAL A 384 8.82 -13.25 -6.24
N ALA A 385 9.28 -12.83 -5.06
CA ALA A 385 9.83 -11.51 -4.84
C ALA A 385 11.28 -11.67 -4.40
N ALA A 386 12.22 -11.08 -5.13
CA ALA A 386 13.64 -11.13 -4.83
C ALA A 386 14.21 -9.72 -4.77
N ALA A 387 14.74 -9.36 -3.61
CA ALA A 387 15.35 -8.06 -3.35
C ALA A 387 16.84 -8.26 -3.14
N PHE A 388 17.66 -7.56 -3.91
CA PHE A 388 19.10 -7.64 -3.89
C PHE A 388 19.69 -6.30 -3.47
N ALA A 389 20.61 -6.32 -2.52
CA ALA A 389 21.39 -5.18 -2.07
C ALA A 389 22.85 -5.63 -1.90
N LEU A 390 23.72 -5.14 -2.79
CA LEU A 390 25.14 -5.49 -2.84
C LEU A 390 25.99 -4.23 -2.66
N ASP A 391 27.05 -4.37 -1.89
CA ASP A 391 28.13 -3.37 -1.82
C ASP A 391 29.33 -3.95 -2.58
N VAL A 392 29.71 -3.29 -3.68
CA VAL A 392 30.82 -3.68 -4.55
C VAL A 392 31.89 -2.60 -4.47
N VAL A 393 33.09 -2.98 -4.05
CA VAL A 393 34.23 -2.07 -3.89
C VAL A 393 35.40 -2.67 -4.66
N ASP A 394 36.01 -1.87 -5.55
CA ASP A 394 37.11 -2.29 -6.42
C ASP A 394 36.82 -3.61 -7.17
N GLY A 395 35.58 -3.75 -7.65
CA GLY A 395 35.11 -4.93 -8.39
C GLY A 395 34.85 -6.18 -7.53
N THR A 396 34.98 -6.11 -6.21
CA THR A 396 34.73 -7.22 -5.28
C THR A 396 33.44 -6.98 -4.49
N VAL A 397 32.61 -8.01 -4.33
CA VAL A 397 31.42 -7.92 -3.48
C VAL A 397 31.86 -7.98 -2.02
N VAL A 398 31.82 -6.86 -1.31
CA VAL A 398 32.22 -6.81 0.11
C VAL A 398 31.07 -7.15 1.06
N ARG A 399 29.83 -6.96 0.60
CA ARG A 399 28.63 -7.33 1.36
C ARG A 399 27.47 -7.65 0.44
N ALA A 400 26.74 -8.71 0.75
CA ALA A 400 25.54 -9.10 0.03
C ALA A 400 24.36 -9.29 0.99
N ARG A 401 23.20 -8.72 0.61
CA ARG A 401 21.95 -8.86 1.35
C ARG A 401 20.83 -9.16 0.37
N ILE A 402 20.25 -10.34 0.48
CA ILE A 402 19.26 -10.85 -0.46
C ILE A 402 18.03 -11.32 0.32
N GLY A 403 16.91 -10.63 0.13
CA GLY A 403 15.63 -10.97 0.75
C GLY A 403 14.68 -11.62 -0.25
N LEU A 404 14.03 -12.70 0.16
CA LEU A 404 13.15 -13.50 -0.70
C LEU A 404 11.74 -13.62 -0.11
N GLY A 405 10.73 -13.54 -0.99
CA GLY A 405 9.31 -13.75 -0.69
C GLY A 405 8.67 -14.73 -1.68
N GLY A 406 7.64 -15.43 -1.24
CA GLY A 406 6.91 -16.43 -2.03
C GLY A 406 7.65 -17.77 -2.23
N VAL A 407 8.76 -18.00 -1.53
CA VAL A 407 9.61 -19.19 -1.71
C VAL A 407 9.82 -20.00 -0.43
N ALA A 408 9.16 -19.63 0.67
CA ALA A 408 9.15 -20.35 1.93
C ALA A 408 7.89 -19.99 2.74
N ALA A 409 7.71 -20.60 3.92
CA ALA A 409 6.60 -20.32 4.83
C ALA A 409 6.65 -18.91 5.45
N THR A 410 7.78 -18.22 5.35
CA THR A 410 7.99 -16.82 5.73
C THR A 410 8.87 -16.14 4.68
N PRO A 411 8.93 -14.81 4.64
CA PRO A 411 10.03 -14.10 3.99
C PRO A 411 11.36 -14.51 4.64
N ILE A 412 12.43 -14.67 3.85
CA ILE A 412 13.74 -15.15 4.32
C ILE A 412 14.90 -14.37 3.71
N ARG A 413 16.10 -14.54 4.30
CA ARG A 413 17.39 -14.12 3.72
C ARG A 413 18.04 -15.29 3.00
N ALA A 414 18.57 -15.06 1.80
CA ALA A 414 19.29 -16.07 1.02
C ALA A 414 20.74 -16.19 1.47
N ARG A 415 20.96 -16.65 2.71
CA ARG A 415 22.27 -16.60 3.39
C ARG A 415 23.35 -17.41 2.68
N ALA A 416 23.01 -18.55 2.07
CA ALA A 416 24.00 -19.35 1.35
C ALA A 416 24.43 -18.63 0.07
N THR A 417 23.50 -17.94 -0.59
CA THR A 417 23.79 -17.12 -1.77
C THR A 417 24.62 -15.88 -1.41
N GLU A 418 24.32 -15.22 -0.29
CA GLU A 418 25.11 -14.11 0.23
C GLU A 418 26.57 -14.53 0.45
N ALA A 419 26.78 -15.65 1.14
CA ALA A 419 28.12 -16.20 1.38
C ALA A 419 28.86 -16.63 0.10
N ALA A 420 28.13 -17.01 -0.96
CA ALA A 420 28.71 -17.35 -2.25
C ALA A 420 29.13 -16.12 -3.09
N LEU A 421 28.65 -14.93 -2.73
CA LEU A 421 29.00 -13.66 -3.37
C LEU A 421 30.09 -12.91 -2.62
N GLU A 422 30.02 -12.87 -1.28
CA GLU A 422 30.93 -12.09 -0.46
C GLU A 422 32.39 -12.54 -0.58
N GLY A 423 33.29 -11.58 -0.85
CA GLY A 423 34.72 -11.83 -1.09
C GLY A 423 35.06 -12.19 -2.53
N GLU A 424 34.07 -12.45 -3.38
CA GLU A 424 34.29 -12.79 -4.78
C GLU A 424 34.22 -11.56 -5.71
N PRO A 425 34.89 -11.60 -6.87
CA PRO A 425 34.73 -10.56 -7.90
C PRO A 425 33.28 -10.50 -8.38
N TRP A 426 32.73 -9.30 -8.56
CA TRP A 426 31.46 -9.11 -9.26
C TRP A 426 31.69 -9.39 -10.75
N SER A 427 31.53 -10.65 -11.14
CA SER A 427 31.80 -11.16 -12.49
C SER A 427 30.65 -12.04 -12.98
N ALA A 428 30.58 -12.27 -14.30
CA ALA A 428 29.58 -13.17 -14.90
C ALA A 428 29.69 -14.60 -14.35
N ALA A 429 30.90 -15.07 -14.10
CA ALA A 429 31.15 -16.40 -13.54
C ALA A 429 30.65 -16.50 -12.08
N THR A 430 30.95 -15.49 -11.26
CA THR A 430 30.49 -15.40 -9.87
C THR A 430 28.96 -15.32 -9.80
N ALA A 431 28.35 -14.44 -10.60
CA ALA A 431 26.90 -14.31 -10.67
C ALA A 431 26.22 -15.61 -11.11
N ASP A 432 26.76 -16.34 -12.10
CA ASP A 432 26.19 -17.64 -12.50
C ASP A 432 26.33 -18.71 -11.42
N ALA A 433 27.47 -18.77 -10.72
CA ALA A 433 27.69 -19.70 -9.62
C ALA A 433 26.73 -19.42 -8.45
N ALA A 434 26.63 -18.16 -8.02
CA ALA A 434 25.70 -17.75 -6.98
C ALA A 434 24.23 -17.93 -7.40
N ALA A 435 23.90 -17.79 -8.68
CA ALA A 435 22.53 -18.00 -9.18
C ALA A 435 22.10 -19.47 -9.01
N ARG A 436 23.02 -20.41 -9.25
CA ARG A 436 22.80 -21.84 -9.00
C ARG A 436 22.61 -22.15 -7.51
N VAL A 437 23.28 -21.42 -6.61
CA VAL A 437 23.03 -21.50 -5.16
C VAL A 437 21.65 -20.95 -4.83
N LEU A 438 21.30 -19.78 -5.36
CA LEU A 438 20.02 -19.10 -5.12
C LEU A 438 18.82 -19.94 -5.53
N ARG A 439 18.96 -20.77 -6.58
CA ARG A 439 17.94 -21.76 -7.00
C ARG A 439 17.50 -22.68 -5.84
N GLY A 440 18.42 -23.01 -4.94
CA GLY A 440 18.20 -23.92 -3.82
C GLY A 440 17.73 -23.23 -2.53
N GLU A 441 17.56 -21.91 -2.53
CA GLU A 441 17.16 -21.16 -1.34
C GLU A 441 15.64 -21.25 -1.11
N GLY A 442 15.27 -21.55 0.13
CA GLY A 442 13.88 -21.71 0.53
C GLY A 442 13.31 -23.12 0.29
N THR A 443 11.99 -23.25 0.47
CA THR A 443 11.24 -24.50 0.35
C THR A 443 9.90 -24.21 -0.35
N PRO A 444 9.94 -23.81 -1.64
CA PRO A 444 8.75 -23.35 -2.34
C PRO A 444 7.72 -24.47 -2.50
N LEU A 445 6.44 -24.12 -2.39
CA LEU A 445 5.30 -25.02 -2.59
C LEU A 445 4.65 -24.77 -3.95
N ASP A 446 4.00 -25.80 -4.49
CA ASP A 446 3.08 -25.66 -5.62
C ASP A 446 1.78 -24.98 -5.17
N ASP A 447 1.32 -23.97 -5.91
CA ASP A 447 -0.01 -23.38 -5.73
C ASP A 447 -0.58 -22.85 -7.07
N HIS A 448 -1.72 -22.16 -7.02
CA HIS A 448 -2.36 -21.57 -8.19
C HIS A 448 -1.57 -20.42 -8.84
N ARG A 449 -0.55 -19.87 -8.18
CA ARG A 449 0.28 -18.77 -8.67
C ARG A 449 1.46 -19.30 -9.47
N ALA A 450 2.16 -20.30 -8.94
CA ALA A 450 3.31 -20.93 -9.59
C ALA A 450 3.67 -22.28 -8.95
N SER A 451 4.26 -23.16 -9.76
CA SER A 451 4.90 -24.39 -9.26
C SER A 451 6.19 -24.10 -8.51
N ALA A 452 6.58 -25.01 -7.61
CA ALA A 452 7.84 -24.97 -6.89
C ALA A 452 9.04 -24.93 -7.84
N ALA A 453 9.00 -25.74 -8.90
CA ALA A 453 10.04 -25.77 -9.93
C ALA A 453 10.18 -24.42 -10.67
N TYR A 454 9.06 -23.76 -10.99
CA TYR A 454 9.08 -22.44 -11.60
C TYR A 454 9.65 -21.39 -10.65
N ARG A 455 9.24 -21.40 -9.37
CA ARG A 455 9.75 -20.47 -8.35
C ARG A 455 11.28 -20.58 -8.21
N ALA A 456 11.80 -21.80 -8.08
CA ALA A 456 13.24 -22.06 -8.01
C ALA A 456 13.99 -21.59 -9.26
N ALA A 457 13.43 -21.84 -10.45
CA ALA A 457 14.02 -21.35 -11.70
C ALA A 457 14.03 -19.81 -11.77
N MET A 458 12.99 -19.13 -11.30
CA MET A 458 12.91 -17.67 -11.30
C MET A 458 13.86 -17.02 -10.31
N LEU A 459 14.14 -17.66 -9.17
CA LEU A 459 15.21 -17.25 -8.26
C LEU A 459 16.57 -17.22 -8.97
N GLU A 460 16.94 -18.32 -9.64
CA GLU A 460 18.17 -18.42 -10.42
C GLU A 460 18.26 -17.35 -11.52
N GLN A 461 17.19 -17.16 -12.30
CA GLN A 461 17.15 -16.12 -13.33
C GLN A 461 17.20 -14.70 -12.75
N GLY A 462 16.65 -14.50 -11.55
CA GLY A 462 16.65 -13.20 -10.86
C GLY A 462 18.07 -12.66 -10.63
N LEU A 463 19.01 -13.51 -10.22
CA LEU A 463 20.40 -13.08 -10.03
C LEU A 463 21.15 -12.92 -11.35
N ARG A 464 20.90 -13.78 -12.35
CA ARG A 464 21.47 -13.58 -13.71
C ARG A 464 21.00 -12.28 -14.34
N LYS A 465 19.73 -11.92 -14.15
CA LYS A 465 19.18 -10.64 -14.58
C LYS A 465 19.86 -9.46 -13.86
N LEU A 466 20.09 -9.57 -12.55
CA LEU A 466 20.81 -8.54 -11.79
C LEU A 466 22.18 -8.24 -12.41
N TRP A 467 22.95 -9.29 -12.71
CA TRP A 467 24.23 -9.16 -13.39
C TRP A 467 24.10 -8.49 -14.75
N ALA A 468 23.15 -8.93 -15.58
CA ALA A 468 22.95 -8.39 -16.92
C ALA A 468 22.59 -6.89 -16.92
N ASP A 469 21.80 -6.44 -15.94
CA ASP A 469 21.39 -5.04 -15.81
C ASP A 469 22.46 -4.14 -15.17
N ARG A 470 23.40 -4.73 -14.43
CA ARG A 470 24.41 -4.03 -13.61
C ARG A 470 25.81 -4.67 -13.73
N PRO A 471 26.41 -4.74 -14.93
CA PRO A 471 27.79 -5.17 -15.08
C PRO A 471 28.77 -4.14 -14.45
N PRO A 472 30.02 -4.50 -14.16
CA PRO A 472 31.00 -3.65 -13.48
C PRO A 472 31.26 -2.30 -14.18
N GLU A 473 31.08 -2.26 -15.50
CA GLU A 473 31.24 -1.03 -16.31
C GLU A 473 30.03 -0.08 -16.20
N ALA A 474 28.92 -0.51 -15.57
CA ALA A 474 27.73 0.30 -15.34
C ALA A 474 27.75 1.04 -13.98
N THR A 475 28.82 0.87 -13.18
CA THR A 475 28.99 1.46 -11.84
C THR A 475 30.09 2.52 -11.76
N ALA A 476 30.51 3.10 -12.91
CA ALA A 476 31.47 4.20 -12.98
C ALA A 476 30.78 5.57 -13.12
#